data_AF-A0A7S2FC95-F1
#
_entry.id   AF-A0A7S2FC95-F1
#
_cell.length_a   1.000
_cell.length_b   1.000
_cell.length_c   1.000
_cell.angle_alpha   90.00
_cell.angle_beta   90.00
_cell.angle_gamma   90.00
#
_symmetry.space_group_name_H-M   'P 1'
#
loop_
_entity.id
_entity.type
_entity.pdbx_description
1 polymer ?
#
loop_
_entity_poly.entity_id
_entity_poly.type
_entity_poly.pdbx_seq_one_letter_code
_entity_poly.pdbx_strand_id
1 'polypeptide(L)'
;QKDREAKLRAEYEEARAGEQGRAASMEESRRQLESYQTKKAMYVARRDELSKKIREIGSLPSDAFEKYRGKSVKELHKLLKEVLDQQVGFNKVNQKALDQYINFTEQLEDLTKRQAEIEAGNKKIQELITTLDQKKDEAIERTFKQVSRNFREVFKELVPDGEGHLVMVKAKKSKDGAGGGDDDGHHGGGDFGGRGGGRGGGRRERA
;
A
#
# COMPACT_ATOMS: atom_id res chain seq x y z
N GLN A 1 -46.04 -58.54 -75.66
CA GLN A 1 -44.75 -58.32 -74.97
C GLN A 1 -44.43 -56.83 -74.82
N LYS A 2 -44.47 -56.02 -75.89
CA LYS A 2 -44.19 -54.57 -75.85
C LYS A 2 -45.01 -53.77 -74.82
N ASP A 3 -46.32 -54.00 -74.71
CA ASP A 3 -47.16 -53.25 -73.74
C ASP A 3 -46.85 -53.57 -72.27
N ARG A 4 -46.34 -54.77 -72.01
CA ARG A 4 -45.95 -55.19 -70.65
C ARG A 4 -44.61 -54.57 -70.25
N GLU A 5 -43.68 -54.43 -71.20
CA GLU A 5 -42.44 -53.67 -71.00
C GLU A 5 -42.71 -52.17 -70.82
N ALA A 6 -43.63 -51.59 -71.58
CA ALA A 6 -43.98 -50.17 -71.44
C ALA A 6 -44.60 -49.86 -70.07
N LYS A 7 -45.50 -50.73 -69.57
CA LYS A 7 -46.05 -50.62 -68.21
C LYS A 7 -44.97 -50.76 -67.14
N LEU A 8 -44.08 -51.74 -67.26
CA LEU A 8 -42.97 -51.91 -66.32
C LEU A 8 -42.02 -50.70 -66.31
N ARG A 9 -41.76 -50.09 -67.46
CA ARG A 9 -40.92 -48.88 -67.57
C ARG A 9 -41.57 -47.67 -66.91
N ALA A 10 -42.87 -47.47 -67.12
CA ALA A 10 -43.61 -46.38 -66.49
C ALA A 10 -43.64 -46.54 -64.94
N GLU A 11 -43.89 -47.76 -64.46
CA GLU A 11 -43.90 -48.08 -63.03
C GLU A 11 -42.49 -47.92 -62.40
N TYR A 12 -41.43 -48.26 -63.15
CA TYR A 12 -40.04 -48.01 -62.74
C TYR A 12 -39.69 -46.52 -62.69
N GLU A 13 -40.14 -45.73 -63.67
CA GLU A 13 -39.91 -44.28 -63.68
C GLU A 13 -40.66 -43.56 -62.55
N GLU A 14 -41.89 -43.97 -62.25
CA GLU A 14 -42.68 -43.45 -61.14
C GLU A 14 -42.05 -43.80 -59.78
N ALA A 15 -41.62 -45.05 -59.60
CA ALA A 15 -40.90 -45.48 -58.40
C ALA A 15 -39.59 -44.69 -58.23
N ARG A 16 -38.84 -44.47 -59.32
CA ARG A 16 -37.60 -43.69 -59.33
C ARG A 16 -37.84 -42.21 -59.01
N ALA A 17 -38.89 -41.61 -59.54
CA ALA A 17 -39.27 -40.23 -59.22
C ALA A 17 -39.67 -40.08 -57.74
N GLY A 18 -40.42 -41.05 -57.20
CA GLY A 18 -40.77 -41.11 -55.78
C GLY A 18 -39.55 -41.29 -54.87
N GLU A 19 -38.57 -42.10 -55.28
CA GLU A 19 -37.30 -42.27 -54.57
C GLU A 19 -36.45 -40.99 -54.59
N GLN A 20 -36.37 -40.31 -55.72
CA GLN A 20 -35.68 -39.01 -55.85
C GLN A 20 -36.34 -37.91 -55.00
N GLY A 21 -37.68 -37.84 -54.97
CA GLY A 21 -38.40 -36.89 -54.13
C GLY A 21 -38.16 -37.13 -52.63
N ARG A 22 -38.16 -38.40 -52.19
CA ARG A 22 -37.81 -38.78 -50.82
C ARG A 22 -36.36 -38.44 -50.48
N ALA A 23 -35.43 -38.68 -51.42
CA ALA A 23 -34.02 -38.34 -51.25
C ALA A 23 -33.81 -36.82 -51.08
N ALA A 24 -34.50 -36.01 -51.89
CA ALA A 24 -34.43 -34.54 -51.78
C ALA A 24 -34.97 -34.03 -50.44
N SER A 25 -36.13 -34.54 -49.99
CA SER A 25 -36.71 -34.17 -48.69
C SER A 25 -35.84 -34.61 -47.51
N MET A 26 -35.21 -35.79 -47.61
CA MET A 26 -34.21 -36.26 -46.64
C MET A 26 -32.98 -35.37 -46.59
N GLU A 27 -32.48 -34.92 -47.74
CA GLU A 27 -31.32 -34.02 -47.78
C GLU A 27 -31.64 -32.63 -47.20
N GLU A 28 -32.82 -32.08 -47.49
CA GLU A 28 -33.27 -30.83 -46.89
C GLU A 28 -33.41 -30.94 -45.37
N SER A 29 -34.02 -32.03 -44.89
CA SER A 29 -34.11 -32.34 -43.46
C SER A 29 -32.74 -32.48 -42.81
N ARG A 30 -31.77 -33.09 -43.52
CA ARG A 30 -30.37 -33.21 -43.07
C ARG A 30 -29.71 -31.83 -42.93
N ARG A 31 -29.88 -30.94 -43.90
CA ARG A 31 -29.34 -29.56 -43.85
C ARG A 31 -29.95 -28.76 -42.69
N GLN A 32 -31.25 -28.90 -42.45
CA GLN A 32 -31.89 -28.26 -41.29
C GLN A 32 -31.33 -28.81 -39.97
N LEU A 33 -31.16 -30.13 -39.87
CA LEU A 33 -30.57 -30.77 -38.70
C LEU A 33 -29.14 -30.29 -38.45
N GLU A 34 -28.30 -30.21 -39.49
CA GLU A 34 -26.95 -29.66 -39.40
C GLU A 34 -26.97 -28.21 -38.91
N SER A 35 -27.86 -27.36 -39.43
CA SER A 35 -28.05 -25.98 -38.95
C SER A 35 -28.43 -25.90 -37.47
N TYR A 36 -29.37 -26.74 -37.03
CA TYR A 36 -29.77 -26.81 -35.62
C TYR A 36 -28.65 -27.33 -34.72
N GLN A 37 -27.84 -28.28 -35.19
CA GLN A 37 -26.68 -28.77 -34.46
C GLN A 37 -25.62 -27.67 -34.29
N THR A 38 -25.33 -26.89 -35.33
CA THR A 38 -24.42 -25.74 -35.22
C THR A 38 -24.94 -24.69 -34.24
N LYS A 39 -26.23 -24.34 -34.30
CA LYS A 39 -26.84 -23.39 -33.35
C LYS A 39 -26.78 -23.92 -31.92
N LYS A 40 -27.09 -25.20 -31.71
CA LYS A 40 -26.99 -25.84 -30.39
C LYS A 40 -25.56 -25.78 -29.85
N ALA A 41 -24.56 -26.11 -30.68
CA ALA A 41 -23.16 -26.02 -30.29
C ALA A 41 -22.76 -24.60 -29.88
N MET A 42 -23.20 -23.58 -30.63
CA MET A 42 -22.97 -22.17 -30.29
C MET A 42 -23.59 -21.77 -28.94
N TYR A 43 -24.84 -22.17 -28.68
CA TYR A 43 -25.50 -21.85 -27.41
C TYR A 43 -24.89 -22.58 -26.21
N VAL A 44 -24.43 -23.82 -26.40
CA VAL A 44 -23.70 -24.58 -25.37
C VAL A 44 -22.38 -23.88 -25.05
N ALA A 45 -21.59 -23.54 -26.07
CA ALA A 45 -20.34 -22.79 -25.87
C ALA A 45 -20.59 -21.47 -25.12
N ARG A 46 -21.64 -20.73 -25.50
CA ARG A 46 -21.99 -19.48 -24.82
C ARG A 46 -22.43 -19.68 -23.37
N ARG A 47 -23.20 -20.73 -23.08
CA ARG A 47 -23.59 -21.10 -21.71
C ARG A 47 -22.35 -21.41 -20.87
N ASP A 48 -21.39 -22.13 -21.44
CA ASP A 48 -20.19 -22.55 -20.73
C ASP A 48 -19.27 -21.35 -20.44
N GLU A 49 -19.14 -20.41 -21.37
CA GLU A 49 -18.48 -19.11 -21.14
C GLU A 49 -19.12 -18.32 -19.99
N LEU A 50 -20.46 -18.19 -20.00
CA LEU A 50 -21.18 -17.48 -18.95
C LEU A 50 -21.03 -18.18 -17.59
N SER A 51 -21.07 -19.52 -17.58
CA SER A 51 -20.86 -20.32 -16.39
C SER A 51 -19.44 -20.19 -15.84
N LYS A 52 -18.45 -20.01 -16.72
CA LYS A 52 -17.07 -19.70 -16.32
C LYS A 52 -16.98 -18.31 -15.69
N LYS A 53 -17.55 -17.28 -16.32
CA LYS A 53 -17.59 -15.91 -15.77
C LYS A 53 -18.27 -15.85 -14.41
N ILE A 54 -19.36 -16.58 -14.21
CA ILE A 54 -20.05 -16.67 -12.91
C ILE A 54 -19.11 -17.24 -11.84
N ARG A 55 -18.33 -18.28 -12.16
CA ARG A 55 -17.34 -18.84 -11.23
C ARG A 55 -16.17 -17.90 -10.95
N GLU A 56 -15.71 -17.15 -11.95
CA GLU A 56 -14.62 -16.17 -11.83
C GLU A 56 -14.98 -14.99 -10.91
N ILE A 57 -16.27 -14.66 -10.75
CA ILE A 57 -16.74 -13.62 -9.79
C ILE A 57 -16.42 -14.02 -8.33
N GLY A 58 -16.21 -15.30 -8.06
CA GLY A 58 -15.85 -15.79 -6.73
C GLY A 58 -17.05 -15.95 -5.79
N SER A 59 -16.79 -15.92 -4.49
CA SER A 59 -17.82 -16.08 -3.47
C SER A 59 -18.68 -14.83 -3.33
N LEU A 60 -19.96 -14.95 -3.70
CA LEU A 60 -20.95 -13.91 -3.47
C LEU A 60 -21.50 -14.02 -2.04
N PRO A 61 -21.80 -12.89 -1.37
CA PRO A 61 -22.51 -12.89 -0.09
C PRO A 61 -23.83 -13.66 -0.18
N SER A 62 -24.27 -14.31 0.90
CA SER A 62 -25.55 -15.06 0.96
C SER A 62 -26.74 -14.22 0.51
N ASP A 63 -26.74 -12.95 0.87
CA ASP A 63 -27.82 -12.00 0.59
C ASP A 63 -27.90 -11.65 -0.90
N ALA A 64 -26.80 -11.81 -1.66
CA ALA A 64 -26.78 -11.52 -3.09
C ALA A 64 -27.71 -12.44 -3.90
N PHE A 65 -27.99 -13.64 -3.39
CA PHE A 65 -28.86 -14.62 -4.05
C PHE A 65 -30.35 -14.32 -3.87
N GLU A 66 -30.74 -13.70 -2.75
CA GLU A 66 -32.16 -13.38 -2.49
C GLU A 66 -32.52 -11.93 -2.86
N LYS A 67 -31.59 -10.98 -2.71
CA LYS A 67 -31.87 -9.52 -2.85
C LYS A 67 -32.36 -9.08 -4.24
N TYR A 68 -32.04 -9.85 -5.29
CA TYR A 68 -32.43 -9.55 -6.67
C TYR A 68 -33.31 -10.62 -7.31
N ARG A 69 -33.78 -11.58 -6.50
CA ARG A 69 -34.66 -12.67 -6.95
C ARG A 69 -36.01 -12.10 -7.36
N GLY A 70 -36.48 -12.44 -8.56
CA GLY A 70 -37.77 -11.96 -9.10
C GLY A 70 -37.70 -10.67 -9.94
N LYS A 71 -36.55 -10.01 -10.07
CA LYS A 71 -36.39 -8.87 -10.98
C LYS A 71 -36.27 -9.33 -12.44
N SER A 72 -36.83 -8.55 -13.35
CA SER A 72 -36.68 -8.81 -14.79
C SER A 72 -35.25 -8.51 -15.27
N VAL A 73 -34.84 -9.15 -16.37
CA VAL A 73 -33.53 -8.91 -16.99
C VAL A 73 -33.32 -7.44 -17.34
N LYS A 74 -34.38 -6.72 -17.73
CA LYS A 74 -34.31 -5.28 -18.05
C LYS A 74 -34.01 -4.43 -16.81
N GLU A 75 -34.66 -4.73 -15.69
CA GLU A 75 -34.43 -4.02 -14.43
C GLU A 75 -33.02 -4.32 -13.88
N LEU A 76 -32.56 -5.56 -14.00
CA LEU A 76 -31.19 -5.94 -13.62
C LEU A 76 -30.15 -5.17 -14.42
N HIS A 77 -30.33 -5.02 -15.74
CA HIS A 77 -29.44 -4.21 -16.57
C HIS A 77 -29.45 -2.73 -16.20
N LYS A 78 -30.62 -2.16 -15.86
CA LYS A 78 -30.72 -0.77 -15.41
C LYS A 78 -29.96 -0.56 -14.10
N LEU A 79 -30.16 -1.46 -13.14
CA LEU A 79 -29.49 -1.40 -11.84
C LEU A 79 -27.97 -1.59 -11.98
N LEU A 80 -27.53 -2.51 -12.84
CA LEU A 80 -26.13 -2.71 -13.15
C LEU A 80 -25.49 -1.43 -13.72
N LYS A 81 -26.20 -0.75 -14.63
CA LYS A 81 -25.73 0.51 -15.19
C LYS A 81 -25.60 1.60 -14.13
N GLU A 82 -26.61 1.77 -13.28
CA GLU A 82 -26.58 2.74 -12.17
C GLU A 82 -25.39 2.50 -11.22
N VAL A 83 -25.14 1.23 -10.86
CA VAL A 83 -24.00 0.86 -10.01
C VAL A 83 -22.67 1.09 -10.72
N LEU A 84 -22.56 0.77 -12.00
CA LEU A 84 -21.36 1.05 -12.81
C LEU A 84 -21.08 2.56 -12.87
N ASP A 85 -22.10 3.38 -13.11
CA ASP A 85 -21.97 4.84 -13.17
C ASP A 85 -21.51 5.41 -11.81
N GLN A 86 -22.03 4.87 -10.70
CA GLN A 86 -21.55 5.21 -9.35
C GLN A 86 -20.10 4.76 -9.12
N GLN A 87 -19.73 3.56 -9.59
CA GLN A 87 -18.39 3.00 -9.45
C GLN A 87 -17.31 3.86 -10.13
N VAL A 88 -17.63 4.52 -11.26
CA VAL A 88 -16.71 5.45 -11.93
C VAL A 88 -16.27 6.58 -10.99
N GLY A 89 -17.15 7.05 -10.11
CA GLY A 89 -16.84 8.08 -9.11
C GLY A 89 -15.80 7.63 -8.07
N PHE A 90 -15.70 6.32 -7.83
CA PHE A 90 -14.76 5.73 -6.87
C PHE A 90 -13.40 5.35 -7.48
N ASN A 91 -13.16 5.61 -8.78
CA ASN A 91 -11.89 5.29 -9.44
C ASN A 91 -10.66 5.97 -8.81
N LYS A 92 -10.84 7.11 -8.13
CA LYS A 92 -9.72 7.87 -7.51
C LYS A 92 -9.45 7.46 -6.06
N VAL A 93 -10.15 6.47 -5.51
CA VAL A 93 -9.93 6.06 -4.11
C VAL A 93 -8.57 5.38 -3.98
N ASN A 94 -7.82 5.78 -2.95
CA ASN A 94 -6.56 5.15 -2.61
C ASN A 94 -6.81 3.77 -2.01
N GLN A 95 -6.70 2.74 -2.84
CA GLN A 95 -6.89 1.34 -2.42
C GLN A 95 -5.88 0.88 -1.37
N LYS A 96 -4.74 1.57 -1.24
CA LYS A 96 -3.70 1.27 -0.24
C LYS A 96 -3.87 2.04 1.06
N ALA A 97 -4.93 2.85 1.20
CA ALA A 97 -5.11 3.70 2.37
C ALA A 97 -5.15 2.89 3.66
N LEU A 98 -5.76 1.70 3.64
CA LEU A 98 -5.81 0.83 4.81
C LEU A 98 -4.43 0.32 5.20
N ASP A 99 -3.70 -0.25 4.24
CA ASP A 99 -2.33 -0.76 4.47
C ASP A 99 -1.38 0.37 4.91
N GLN A 100 -1.50 1.54 4.29
CA GLN A 100 -0.74 2.73 4.68
C GLN A 100 -1.10 3.20 6.08
N TYR A 101 -2.37 3.22 6.44
CA TYR A 101 -2.82 3.60 7.77
C TYR A 101 -2.24 2.67 8.84
N ILE A 102 -2.31 1.34 8.63
CA ILE A 102 -1.76 0.37 9.56
C ILE A 102 -0.25 0.59 9.72
N ASN A 103 0.50 0.64 8.60
CA ASN A 103 1.94 0.86 8.62
C ASN A 103 2.34 2.19 9.29
N PHE A 104 1.62 3.28 9.02
CA PHE A 104 1.91 4.57 9.62
C PHE A 104 1.54 4.63 11.10
N THR A 105 0.50 3.90 11.52
CA THR A 105 0.15 3.80 12.94
C THR A 105 1.24 3.06 13.71
N GLU A 106 1.74 1.94 13.18
CA GLU A 106 2.88 1.22 13.79
C GLU A 106 4.14 2.11 13.86
N GLN A 107 4.46 2.82 12.79
CA GLN A 107 5.61 3.75 12.77
C GLN A 107 5.44 4.89 13.79
N LEU A 108 4.22 5.42 13.95
CA LEU A 108 3.92 6.47 14.91
C LEU A 108 4.11 5.96 16.35
N GLU A 109 3.64 4.75 16.66
CA GLU A 109 3.85 4.14 17.97
C GLU A 109 5.33 3.96 18.28
N ASP A 110 6.13 3.47 17.33
CA ASP A 110 7.58 3.29 17.50
C ASP A 110 8.31 4.63 17.70
N LEU A 111 7.96 5.64 16.92
CA LEU A 111 8.54 6.99 17.07
C LEU A 111 8.16 7.60 18.43
N THR A 112 6.92 7.40 18.87
CA THR A 112 6.44 7.90 20.17
C THR A 112 7.20 7.24 21.33
N LYS A 113 7.43 5.92 21.27
CA LYS A 113 8.24 5.20 22.27
C LYS A 113 9.67 5.73 22.31
N ARG A 114 10.31 5.90 21.14
CA ARG A 114 11.67 6.46 21.05
C ARG A 114 11.75 7.87 21.60
N GLN A 115 10.75 8.71 21.33
CA GLN A 115 10.68 10.06 21.87
C GLN A 115 10.64 10.03 23.41
N ALA A 116 9.79 9.18 23.99
CA ALA A 116 9.69 9.04 25.44
C ALA A 116 11.01 8.52 26.06
N GLU A 117 11.70 7.59 25.41
CA GLU A 117 13.02 7.10 25.84
C GLU A 117 14.08 8.21 25.82
N ILE A 118 14.13 9.02 24.76
CA ILE A 118 15.05 10.15 24.63
C ILE A 118 14.76 11.19 25.71
N GLU A 119 13.49 11.51 25.96
CA GLU A 119 13.10 12.48 26.98
C GLU A 119 13.46 12.01 28.39
N ALA A 120 13.23 10.72 28.69
CA ALA A 120 13.68 10.10 29.93
C ALA A 120 15.22 10.11 30.06
N GLY A 121 15.93 9.85 28.96
CA GLY A 121 17.39 9.94 28.90
C GLY A 121 17.91 11.35 29.20
N ASN A 122 17.33 12.37 28.55
CA ASN A 122 17.66 13.77 28.78
C ASN A 122 17.45 14.17 30.24
N LYS A 123 16.34 13.76 30.85
CA LYS A 123 16.07 14.03 32.26
C LYS A 123 17.15 13.42 33.17
N LYS A 124 17.53 12.16 32.93
CA LYS A 124 18.60 11.50 33.69
C LYS A 124 19.96 12.19 33.54
N ILE A 125 20.27 12.69 32.33
CA ILE A 125 21.51 13.43 32.08
C ILE A 125 21.51 14.75 32.88
N GLN A 126 20.40 15.49 32.89
CA GLN A 126 20.27 16.74 33.65
C GLN A 126 20.39 16.50 35.17
N GLU A 127 19.77 15.44 35.68
CA GLU A 127 19.90 15.03 37.09
C GLU A 127 21.35 14.66 37.44
N LEU A 128 22.04 13.94 36.55
CA LEU A 128 23.45 13.59 36.72
C LEU A 128 24.35 14.82 36.72
N ILE A 129 24.16 15.75 35.78
CA ILE A 129 24.93 17.01 35.73
C ILE A 129 24.77 17.77 37.05
N THR A 130 23.53 17.90 37.53
CA THR A 130 23.24 18.59 38.80
C THR A 130 23.96 17.92 39.98
N THR A 131 23.93 16.59 40.03
CA THR A 131 24.58 15.81 41.09
C THR A 131 26.11 15.94 41.03
N LEU A 132 26.69 15.94 39.82
CA LEU A 132 28.12 16.11 39.62
C LEU A 132 28.60 17.52 39.99
N ASP A 133 27.83 18.56 39.64
CA ASP A 133 28.13 19.93 40.02
C ASP A 133 28.11 20.10 41.54
N GLN A 134 27.13 19.52 42.24
CA GLN A 134 27.10 19.51 43.70
C GLN A 134 28.34 18.82 44.30
N LYS A 135 28.68 17.62 43.82
CA LYS A 135 29.89 16.89 44.29
C LYS A 135 31.18 17.65 44.01
N LYS A 136 31.26 18.32 42.85
CA LYS A 136 32.41 19.17 42.48
C LYS A 136 32.54 20.32 43.48
N ASP A 137 31.46 21.03 43.75
CA ASP A 137 31.47 22.17 44.66
C ASP A 137 31.81 21.72 46.09
N GLU A 138 31.25 20.62 46.57
CA GLU A 138 31.58 20.02 47.88
C GLU A 138 33.05 19.61 47.99
N ALA A 139 33.61 19.00 46.94
CA ALA A 139 35.01 18.60 46.90
C ALA A 139 35.94 19.82 46.88
N ILE A 140 35.60 20.86 46.12
CA ILE A 140 36.34 22.13 46.08
C ILE A 140 36.31 22.82 47.46
N GLU A 141 35.14 22.88 48.12
CA GLU A 141 35.04 23.46 49.46
C GLU A 141 35.87 22.69 50.50
N ARG A 142 35.82 21.35 50.46
CA ARG A 142 36.58 20.49 51.38
C ARG A 142 38.08 20.68 51.19
N THR A 143 38.56 20.60 49.96
CA THR A 143 39.99 20.78 49.62
C THR A 143 40.46 22.19 49.96
N PHE A 144 39.67 23.22 49.66
CA PHE A 144 40.02 24.60 50.00
C PHE A 144 40.15 24.81 51.52
N LYS A 145 39.25 24.25 52.33
CA LYS A 145 39.36 24.32 53.80
C LYS A 145 40.66 23.70 54.30
N GLN A 146 41.05 22.55 53.74
CA GLN A 146 42.29 21.87 54.10
C GLN A 146 43.53 22.70 53.70
N VAL A 147 43.56 23.20 52.46
CA VAL A 147 44.65 24.05 51.97
C VAL A 147 44.76 25.34 52.78
N SER A 148 43.62 25.97 53.13
CA SER A 148 43.58 27.19 53.93
C SER A 148 44.15 27.00 55.33
N ARG A 149 43.87 25.84 55.96
CA ARG A 149 44.44 25.49 57.26
C ARG A 149 45.95 25.32 57.16
N ASN A 150 46.41 24.51 56.21
CA ASN A 150 47.84 24.25 56.02
C ASN A 150 48.60 25.53 55.67
N PHE A 151 48.02 26.41 54.86
CA PHE A 151 48.59 27.71 54.54
C PHE A 151 48.79 28.56 55.80
N ARG A 152 47.79 28.63 56.68
CA ARG A 152 47.92 29.39 57.94
C ARG A 152 49.01 28.83 58.85
N GLU A 153 49.10 27.50 58.95
CA GLU A 153 50.12 26.82 59.74
C GLU A 153 51.54 27.13 59.21
N VAL A 154 51.77 26.96 57.91
CA VAL A 154 53.07 27.25 57.27
C VAL A 154 53.41 28.76 57.29
N PHE A 155 52.44 29.63 57.08
CA PHE A 155 52.67 31.08 57.07
C PHE A 155 53.12 31.60 58.44
N LYS A 156 52.54 31.06 59.53
CA LYS A 156 52.89 31.43 60.89
C LYS A 156 54.30 30.96 61.29
N GLU A 157 54.76 29.85 60.73
CA GLU A 157 56.14 29.37 60.91
C GLU A 157 57.15 30.30 60.20
N LEU A 158 56.78 30.85 59.04
CA LEU A 158 57.64 31.74 58.25
C LEU A 158 57.65 33.19 58.73
N VAL A 159 56.52 33.71 59.23
CA VAL A 159 56.36 35.10 59.68
C VAL A 159 55.68 35.12 61.07
N PRO A 160 56.46 35.15 62.17
CA PRO A 160 55.92 35.00 63.53
C PRO A 160 54.91 36.07 63.95
N ASP A 161 55.04 37.30 63.42
CA ASP A 161 54.19 38.46 63.76
C ASP A 161 53.11 38.77 62.71
N GLY A 162 52.90 37.90 61.72
CA GLY A 162 51.94 38.09 60.64
C GLY A 162 50.84 37.01 60.59
N GLU A 163 49.65 37.38 60.12
CA GLU A 163 48.58 36.42 59.82
C GLU A 163 48.21 36.46 58.33
N GLY A 164 48.11 35.28 57.72
CA GLY A 164 47.69 35.10 56.32
C GLY A 164 46.45 34.22 56.23
N HIS A 165 45.49 34.62 55.38
CA HIS A 165 44.26 33.88 55.12
C HIS A 165 43.99 33.74 53.63
N LEU A 166 43.55 32.54 53.21
CA LEU A 166 43.01 32.33 51.86
C LEU A 166 41.51 32.61 51.88
N VAL A 167 41.04 33.33 50.87
CA VAL A 167 39.61 33.64 50.66
C VAL A 167 39.17 33.06 49.32
N MET A 168 38.11 32.25 49.33
CA MET A 168 37.53 31.70 48.10
C MET A 168 36.70 32.79 47.42
N VAL A 169 37.12 33.20 46.23
CA VAL A 169 36.38 34.15 45.40
C VAL A 169 35.55 33.37 44.38
N LYS A 170 34.22 33.49 44.44
CA LYS A 170 33.35 32.93 43.40
C LYS A 170 33.41 33.85 42.18
N ALA A 171 33.78 33.30 41.03
CA ALA A 171 33.70 34.02 39.77
C ALA A 171 32.24 34.45 39.55
N LYS A 172 32.00 35.76 39.44
CA LYS A 172 30.71 36.32 39.05
C LYS A 172 30.49 35.83 37.62
N LYS A 173 29.55 34.89 37.40
CA LYS A 173 29.17 34.49 36.04
C LYS A 173 28.77 35.77 35.29
N SER A 174 29.62 36.26 34.41
CA SER A 174 29.26 37.30 33.45
C SER A 174 28.11 36.73 32.64
N LYS A 175 26.97 37.41 32.69
CA LYS A 175 25.75 37.03 31.97
C LYS A 175 25.83 37.41 30.48
N ASP A 176 27.04 37.64 29.97
CA ASP A 176 27.34 38.05 28.60
C ASP A 176 28.42 37.11 28.07
N GLY A 177 27.95 36.02 27.49
CA GLY A 177 28.77 34.95 26.92
C GLY A 177 27.94 33.99 26.07
N ALA A 178 26.84 34.48 25.50
CA ALA A 178 26.26 33.90 24.30
C ALA A 178 27.12 34.38 23.11
N GLY A 179 28.32 33.81 23.00
CA GLY A 179 29.11 33.90 21.78
C GLY A 179 28.53 32.93 20.77
N GLY A 180 27.67 33.45 19.89
CA GLY A 180 27.27 32.75 18.68
C GLY A 180 28.52 32.44 17.85
N GLY A 181 28.75 31.16 17.64
CA GLY A 181 29.65 30.66 16.60
C GLY A 181 28.81 30.22 15.42
N ASP A 182 28.31 31.20 14.67
CA ASP A 182 28.07 30.99 13.24
C ASP A 182 29.44 31.17 12.56
N ASP A 183 30.02 30.07 12.08
CA ASP A 183 30.91 30.12 10.91
C ASP A 183 30.64 28.90 10.03
N ASP A 184 30.31 29.26 8.80
CA ASP A 184 29.86 28.47 7.68
C ASP A 184 30.86 27.42 7.17
N GLY A 185 30.32 26.41 6.48
CA GLY A 185 30.93 26.01 5.20
C GLY A 185 31.69 24.69 5.13
N HIS A 186 30.98 23.55 5.16
CA HIS A 186 31.36 22.47 4.23
C HIS A 186 30.14 21.72 3.68
N HIS A 187 29.68 22.21 2.53
CA HIS A 187 28.84 21.48 1.60
C HIS A 187 29.71 20.47 0.83
N GLY A 188 29.52 19.18 1.10
CA GLY A 188 29.97 18.07 0.26
C GLY A 188 29.11 16.86 0.64
N GLY A 189 28.12 16.44 -0.14
CA GLY A 189 28.26 15.99 -1.52
C GLY A 189 28.48 14.47 -1.49
N GLY A 190 27.41 13.70 -1.31
CA GLY A 190 27.49 12.25 -1.11
C GLY A 190 26.14 11.52 -1.20
N ASP A 191 25.61 11.48 -2.42
CA ASP A 191 24.92 10.34 -3.04
C ASP A 191 23.72 9.68 -2.32
N PHE A 192 22.51 10.13 -2.66
CA PHE A 192 21.26 9.36 -2.57
C PHE A 192 20.62 9.29 -3.98
N GLY A 193 21.21 8.51 -4.89
CA GLY A 193 20.48 7.96 -6.03
C GLY A 193 19.57 6.82 -5.56
N GLY A 194 18.31 6.68 -5.94
CA GLY A 194 17.48 7.36 -6.92
C GLY A 194 16.28 6.44 -7.18
N ARG A 195 15.08 6.83 -6.79
CA ARG A 195 13.82 6.19 -7.22
C ARG A 195 12.73 7.22 -7.37
N GLY A 196 12.28 7.43 -8.61
CA GLY A 196 11.04 8.16 -8.88
C GLY A 196 10.81 8.55 -10.34
N GLY A 197 10.20 7.64 -11.11
CA GLY A 197 9.07 7.89 -12.03
C GLY A 197 9.20 8.85 -13.22
N GLY A 198 8.74 8.42 -14.40
CA GLY A 198 8.43 9.34 -15.49
C GLY A 198 8.26 8.71 -16.87
N ARG A 199 7.13 8.01 -17.08
CA ARG A 199 6.66 7.63 -18.43
C ARG A 199 6.12 8.87 -19.14
N GLY A 200 6.48 9.08 -20.40
CA GLY A 200 5.77 9.99 -21.29
C GLY A 200 6.58 10.42 -22.52
N GLY A 201 6.33 9.78 -23.67
CA GLY A 201 6.89 10.19 -24.96
C GLY A 201 6.21 9.44 -26.10
N GLY A 202 5.27 10.10 -26.78
CA GLY A 202 4.32 9.50 -27.70
C GLY A 202 4.91 9.04 -29.04
N ARG A 203 4.37 7.94 -29.56
CA ARG A 203 4.30 7.65 -30.99
C ARG A 203 2.89 7.18 -31.33
N ARG A 204 2.14 8.06 -31.99
CA ARG A 204 1.02 7.70 -32.86
C ARG A 204 1.35 8.29 -34.22
N GLU A 205 1.91 7.47 -35.10
CA GLU A 205 1.78 7.69 -36.53
C GLU A 205 0.42 7.11 -36.93
N ARG A 206 -0.40 7.95 -37.58
CA ARG A 206 -1.53 7.53 -38.40
C ARG A 206 -1.12 7.75 -39.84
N ALA A 207 -1.18 6.69 -40.63
CA ALA A 207 -1.57 6.70 -42.04
C ALA A 207 -2.61 5.57 -42.18
#